data_AF-Q72NC4-F1
#
_entry.id   AF-Q72NC4-F1
#
_cell.length_a   1.000
_cell.length_b   1.000
_cell.length_c   1.000
_cell.angle_alpha   90.00
_cell.angle_beta   90.00
_cell.angle_gamma   90.00
#
_symmetry.space_group_name_H-M   'P 1'
#
loop_
_entity.id
_entity.type
_entity.pdbx_description
1 polymer ?
#
loop_
_entity_poly.entity_id
_entity_poly.type
_entity_poly.pdbx_seq_one_letter_code
_entity_poly.pdbx_strand_id
1 'polypeptide(L)'
;MKRNKQSIFIGHILRKDDGNFVEHLLDDHLYSVAELTEKFCEKFGAGTFGYLIGLWHDLGKFKLEFQERIRIRSGHIGEEAHLEGKTAKSVKHSVSGAIHCFNKFKQSDIIKKLICLPMLCHHSGLKNFGIDVDIQLNEEREILALSETTPHIPQEILDGIDLKQLGKSFKDHSLLIRMLFSALIDADRLDTERFMDPAKFKERYSKTIILQDLNIKLDKHLKNIQKQADTTKVNSIRKRILEEVQSKTNLKPGFYTLTVPTGGGKTLTSLSFALKHCITNKMDRVIYGVPYLSIIEQTTDVFKKILGEDSVLEHHSGIDISKEKENSINRLLTENWDHPLIVTTNVQLFESLFSSKTTKVRKLHNIINSVIILDEA
;
A
#
# COMPACT_ATOMS: atom_id res chain seq x y z
N MET A 1 23.36 -13.74 -9.16
CA MET A 1 24.70 -13.15 -9.35
C MET A 1 25.35 -12.97 -7.99
N LYS A 2 26.65 -13.29 -7.84
CA LYS A 2 27.39 -13.07 -6.59
C LYS A 2 27.59 -11.56 -6.41
N ARG A 3 26.97 -10.98 -5.37
CA ARG A 3 27.03 -9.55 -5.03
C ARG A 3 28.47 -9.16 -4.68
N ASN A 4 29.02 -8.14 -5.34
CA ASN A 4 30.31 -7.56 -4.97
C ASN A 4 30.08 -6.66 -3.74
N LYS A 5 30.39 -7.16 -2.54
CA LYS A 5 30.19 -6.45 -1.26
C LYS A 5 31.23 -5.34 -1.08
N GLN A 6 30.98 -4.16 -1.62
CA GLN A 6 31.71 -2.92 -1.30
C GLN A 6 30.81 -1.67 -1.22
N SER A 7 29.50 -1.81 -0.97
CA SER A 7 28.68 -0.63 -0.72
C SER A 7 28.89 -0.12 0.71
N ILE A 8 29.36 1.11 0.82
CA ILE A 8 29.57 1.85 2.08
C ILE A 8 28.46 2.90 2.33
N PHE A 9 27.49 2.97 1.42
CA PHE A 9 26.39 3.93 1.48
C PHE A 9 25.26 3.37 2.32
N ILE A 10 24.72 4.19 3.20
CA ILE A 10 23.71 3.80 4.17
C ILE A 10 22.35 4.37 3.74
N GLY A 11 21.34 3.50 3.69
CA GLY A 11 19.94 3.89 3.52
C GLY A 11 19.29 4.29 4.84
N HIS A 12 19.51 3.48 5.90
CA HIS A 12 18.94 3.66 7.24
C HIS A 12 19.93 3.25 8.34
N ILE A 13 19.80 3.86 9.53
CA ILE A 13 20.62 3.53 10.70
C ILE A 13 19.69 3.30 11.88
N LEU A 14 19.83 2.14 12.53
CA LEU A 14 19.14 1.80 13.77
C LEU A 14 20.13 1.90 14.94
N ARG A 15 19.82 2.75 15.92
CA ARG A 15 20.51 2.75 17.22
C ARG A 15 19.77 1.78 18.15
N LYS A 16 20.48 0.75 18.61
CA LYS A 16 19.96 -0.21 19.58
C LYS A 16 20.01 0.35 21.00
N ASP A 17 19.25 -0.27 21.89
CA ASP A 17 19.17 0.08 23.31
C ASP A 17 20.51 -0.07 24.04
N ASP A 18 21.37 -0.98 23.57
CA ASP A 18 22.74 -1.19 24.06
C ASP A 18 23.73 -0.11 23.57
N GLY A 19 23.25 0.88 22.82
CA GLY A 19 24.05 1.96 22.24
C GLY A 19 24.73 1.60 20.92
N ASN A 20 24.68 0.35 20.46
CA ASN A 20 25.28 -0.06 19.20
C ASN A 20 24.45 0.40 17.99
N PHE A 21 25.13 0.61 16.87
CA PHE A 21 24.49 0.95 15.60
C PHE A 21 24.43 -0.26 14.67
N VAL A 22 23.31 -0.40 13.97
CA VAL A 22 23.16 -1.31 12.84
C VAL A 22 22.81 -0.47 11.62
N GLU A 23 23.46 -0.77 10.50
CA GLU A 23 23.28 -0.06 9.24
C GLU A 23 22.47 -0.91 8.26
N HIS A 24 21.48 -0.28 7.62
CA HIS A 24 20.84 -0.81 6.42
C HIS A 24 21.55 -0.20 5.21
N LEU A 25 22.31 -1.02 4.48
CA LEU A 25 23.02 -0.56 3.29
C LEU A 25 22.02 -0.09 2.24
N LEU A 26 22.39 0.99 1.54
CA LEU A 26 21.52 1.64 0.55
C LEU A 26 21.17 0.68 -0.59
N ASP A 27 22.15 -0.07 -1.09
CA ASP A 27 21.92 -1.05 -2.17
C ASP A 27 20.89 -2.11 -1.77
N ASP A 28 21.03 -2.68 -0.57
CA ASP A 28 20.12 -3.70 -0.06
C ASP A 28 18.69 -3.15 0.10
N HIS A 29 18.56 -1.92 0.60
CA HIS A 29 17.29 -1.19 0.66
C HIS A 29 16.68 -0.97 -0.73
N LEU A 30 17.45 -0.45 -1.70
CA LEU A 30 16.97 -0.19 -3.06
C LEU A 30 16.49 -1.47 -3.75
N TYR A 31 17.23 -2.58 -3.62
CA TYR A 31 16.81 -3.87 -4.17
C TYR A 31 15.56 -4.43 -3.47
N SER A 32 15.50 -4.36 -2.14
CA SER A 32 14.33 -4.82 -1.37
C SER A 32 13.06 -4.03 -1.75
N VAL A 33 13.16 -2.70 -1.86
CA VAL A 33 12.06 -1.83 -2.29
C VAL A 33 11.69 -2.11 -3.75
N ALA A 34 12.66 -2.34 -4.64
CA ALA A 34 12.40 -2.71 -6.03
C ALA A 34 11.60 -4.02 -6.14
N GLU A 35 12.03 -5.08 -5.45
CA GLU A 35 11.37 -6.39 -5.47
C GLU A 35 9.95 -6.32 -4.88
N LEU A 36 9.75 -5.60 -3.77
CA LEU A 36 8.42 -5.39 -3.18
C LEU A 36 7.50 -4.59 -4.11
N THR A 37 8.01 -3.48 -4.66
CA THR A 37 7.22 -2.62 -5.56
C THR A 37 6.85 -3.36 -6.84
N GLU A 38 7.77 -4.13 -7.41
CA GLU A 38 7.50 -5.02 -8.55
C GLU A 38 6.33 -5.95 -8.26
N LYS A 39 6.41 -6.73 -7.16
CA LYS A 39 5.37 -7.68 -6.76
C LYS A 39 4.01 -7.00 -6.57
N PHE A 40 3.96 -5.81 -5.99
CA PHE A 40 2.72 -5.05 -5.86
C PHE A 40 2.18 -4.61 -7.22
N CYS A 41 3.06 -4.20 -8.13
CA CYS A 41 2.70 -3.69 -9.45
C CYS A 41 2.35 -4.78 -10.47
N GLU A 42 2.83 -6.01 -10.28
CA GLU A 42 2.47 -7.18 -11.11
C GLU A 42 0.96 -7.42 -11.16
N LYS A 43 0.24 -7.09 -10.06
CA LYS A 43 -1.22 -7.24 -9.96
C LYS A 43 -1.99 -6.45 -11.03
N PHE A 44 -1.43 -5.34 -11.53
CA PHE A 44 -1.97 -4.57 -12.66
C PHE A 44 -1.08 -4.62 -13.91
N GLY A 45 -0.06 -5.49 -13.92
CA GLY A 45 0.84 -5.66 -15.05
C GLY A 45 1.83 -4.51 -15.24
N ALA A 46 2.20 -3.81 -14.16
CA ALA A 46 3.23 -2.77 -14.18
C ALA A 46 4.49 -3.17 -13.39
N GLY A 47 4.76 -4.47 -13.20
CA GLY A 47 5.87 -4.99 -12.40
C GLY A 47 7.21 -4.36 -12.74
N THR A 48 7.58 -4.33 -14.03
CA THR A 48 8.81 -3.68 -14.53
C THR A 48 8.91 -2.20 -14.14
N PHE A 49 7.80 -1.45 -14.22
CA PHE A 49 7.79 -0.06 -13.75
C PHE A 49 7.99 0.02 -12.24
N GLY A 50 7.30 -0.86 -11.49
CA GLY A 50 7.43 -0.99 -10.05
C GLY A 50 8.88 -1.25 -9.61
N TYR A 51 9.54 -2.21 -10.26
CA TYR A 51 10.94 -2.52 -9.99
C TYR A 51 11.85 -1.30 -10.17
N LEU A 52 11.74 -0.62 -11.32
CA LEU A 52 12.60 0.52 -11.64
C LEU A 52 12.37 1.72 -10.71
N ILE A 53 11.11 2.05 -10.40
CA ILE A 53 10.84 3.15 -9.47
C ILE A 53 11.34 2.81 -8.07
N GLY A 54 11.21 1.55 -7.62
CA GLY A 54 11.74 1.13 -6.33
C GLY A 54 13.27 1.17 -6.28
N LEU A 55 13.92 0.72 -7.34
CA LEU A 55 15.39 0.72 -7.45
C LEU A 55 15.97 2.13 -7.50
N TRP A 56 15.25 3.09 -8.08
CA TRP A 56 15.77 4.44 -8.32
C TRP A 56 15.25 5.52 -7.37
N HIS A 57 14.20 5.27 -6.58
CA HIS A 57 13.55 6.34 -5.80
C HIS A 57 14.51 7.15 -4.91
N ASP A 58 15.53 6.47 -4.38
CA ASP A 58 16.45 6.98 -3.37
C ASP A 58 17.90 7.12 -3.83
N LEU A 59 18.15 7.21 -5.15
CA LEU A 59 19.52 7.43 -5.67
C LEU A 59 20.19 8.68 -5.07
N GLY A 60 19.42 9.68 -4.63
CA GLY A 60 19.98 10.87 -3.99
C GLY A 60 20.64 10.59 -2.63
N LYS A 61 20.42 9.42 -2.02
CA LYS A 61 21.11 9.00 -0.79
C LYS A 61 22.59 8.68 -1.03
N PHE A 62 23.03 8.44 -2.28
CA PHE A 62 24.46 8.28 -2.61
C PHE A 62 25.27 9.60 -2.52
N LYS A 63 24.61 10.76 -2.35
CA LYS A 63 25.30 12.03 -2.12
C LYS A 63 26.08 12.01 -0.82
N LEU A 64 27.35 12.43 -0.85
CA LEU A 64 28.20 12.52 0.34
C LEU A 64 27.56 13.39 1.44
N GLU A 65 26.96 14.53 1.07
CA GLU A 65 26.22 15.40 1.99
C GLU A 65 25.05 14.69 2.67
N PHE A 66 24.35 13.78 1.96
CA PHE A 66 23.28 12.98 2.54
C PHE A 66 23.85 11.96 3.53
N GLN A 67 24.95 11.29 3.15
CA GLN A 67 25.64 10.29 3.95
C GLN A 67 26.20 10.85 5.26
N GLU A 68 26.78 12.05 5.22
CA GLU A 68 27.21 12.76 6.42
C GLU A 68 26.00 13.08 7.32
N ARG A 69 24.94 13.63 6.74
CA ARG A 69 23.73 13.99 7.48
C ARG A 69 23.07 12.80 8.17
N ILE A 70 22.94 11.65 7.52
CA ILE A 70 22.28 10.48 8.12
C ILE A 70 23.10 9.92 9.30
N ARG A 71 24.43 9.96 9.22
CA ARG A 71 25.33 9.57 10.32
C ARG A 71 25.26 10.53 11.49
N ILE A 72 25.21 11.84 11.24
CA ILE A 72 25.03 12.86 12.29
C ILE A 72 23.64 12.71 12.95
N ARG A 73 22.57 12.62 12.17
CA ARG A 73 21.20 12.56 12.72
C ARG A 73 20.91 11.29 13.52
N SER A 74 21.56 10.19 13.18
CA SER A 74 21.45 8.95 13.94
C SER A 74 22.31 8.95 15.22
N GLY A 75 23.25 9.90 15.36
CA GLY A 75 24.25 9.89 16.42
C GLY A 75 25.41 8.92 16.17
N HIS A 76 25.53 8.41 14.94
CA HIS A 76 26.59 7.49 14.54
C HIS A 76 27.97 8.18 14.47
N ILE A 77 27.99 9.49 14.20
CA ILE A 77 29.20 10.33 14.29
C ILE A 77 28.87 11.56 15.13
N GLY A 78 29.65 11.77 16.20
CA GLY A 78 29.55 12.90 17.14
C GLY A 78 28.99 12.51 18.51
N GLU A 79 29.86 12.47 19.53
CA GLU A 79 29.42 12.48 20.93
C GLU A 79 28.73 13.83 21.20
N GLU A 80 27.52 13.81 21.76
CA GLU A 80 26.78 15.01 22.16
C GLU A 80 26.62 16.08 21.06
N ALA A 81 25.83 15.80 20.02
CA ALA A 81 25.22 16.88 19.24
C ALA A 81 24.14 17.61 20.07
N HIS A 82 24.53 18.23 21.18
CA HIS A 82 23.93 19.46 21.69
C HIS A 82 24.13 20.54 20.62
N LEU A 83 23.34 20.46 19.55
CA LEU A 83 23.13 21.55 18.62
C LEU A 83 21.67 21.91 18.67
N GLU A 84 21.28 22.52 19.79
CA GLU A 84 20.31 23.61 19.74
C GLU A 84 20.72 24.53 18.57
N GLY A 85 19.98 24.48 17.47
CA GLY A 85 19.99 25.54 16.45
C GLY A 85 20.71 25.29 15.11
N LYS A 86 21.45 24.19 14.90
CA LYS A 86 21.91 23.83 13.53
C LYS A 86 21.02 22.75 12.95
N THR A 87 19.85 23.15 12.45
CA THR A 87 19.05 22.31 11.56
C THR A 87 19.89 21.99 10.33
N ALA A 88 20.52 20.81 10.29
CA ALA A 88 21.20 20.32 9.10
C ALA A 88 20.23 20.45 7.92
N LYS A 89 20.59 21.34 6.98
CA LYS A 89 19.76 21.76 5.84
C LYS A 89 19.15 20.52 5.19
N SER A 90 17.86 20.59 4.83
CA SER A 90 17.17 19.47 4.19
C SER A 90 17.75 19.23 2.78
N VAL A 91 18.74 18.35 2.66
CA VAL A 91 19.19 17.75 1.39
C VAL A 91 18.03 16.98 0.77
N LYS A 92 17.58 17.45 -0.40
CA LYS A 92 16.62 16.75 -1.27
C LYS A 92 17.31 15.52 -1.86
N HIS A 93 16.64 14.38 -1.81
CA HIS A 93 17.18 13.11 -2.34
C HIS A 93 16.22 12.40 -3.30
N SER A 94 14.93 12.71 -3.23
CA SER A 94 13.89 12.17 -4.13
C SER A 94 14.01 12.62 -5.59
N VAL A 95 14.81 13.65 -5.88
CA VAL A 95 14.94 14.23 -7.24
C VAL A 95 15.91 13.44 -8.11
N SER A 96 17.01 12.96 -7.53
CA SER A 96 18.11 12.27 -8.25
C SER A 96 17.62 11.04 -9.02
N GLY A 97 16.76 10.23 -8.42
CA GLY A 97 16.13 9.07 -9.08
C GLY A 97 15.31 9.42 -10.32
N ALA A 98 14.54 10.50 -10.21
CA ALA A 98 13.70 10.97 -11.29
C ALA A 98 14.51 11.57 -12.46
N ILE A 99 15.57 12.33 -12.16
CA ILE A 99 16.48 12.85 -13.21
C ILE A 99 17.15 11.68 -13.95
N HIS A 100 17.67 10.69 -13.21
CA HIS A 100 18.28 9.49 -13.80
C HIS A 100 17.30 8.76 -14.72
N CYS A 101 16.08 8.52 -14.23
CA CYS A 101 14.98 7.94 -15.01
C CYS A 101 14.72 8.74 -16.29
N PHE A 102 14.50 10.05 -16.19
CA PHE A 102 14.20 10.91 -17.33
C PHE A 102 15.29 10.89 -18.42
N ASN A 103 16.55 10.86 -18.01
CA ASN A 103 17.69 10.82 -18.93
C ASN A 103 17.89 9.42 -19.54
N LYS A 104 17.57 8.35 -18.81
CA LYS A 104 17.77 6.97 -19.26
C LYS A 104 16.70 6.48 -20.23
N PHE A 105 15.44 6.85 -20.00
CA PHE A 105 14.35 6.45 -20.90
C PHE A 105 14.48 7.15 -22.26
N LYS A 106 14.24 6.43 -23.36
CA LYS A 106 14.22 6.96 -24.75
C LYS A 106 12.80 7.18 -25.29
N GLN A 107 11.80 6.83 -24.47
CA GLN A 107 10.38 6.97 -24.75
C GLN A 107 9.98 8.45 -24.78
N SER A 108 8.72 8.73 -25.16
CA SER A 108 8.19 10.08 -25.14
C SER A 108 8.24 10.67 -23.73
N ASP A 109 8.46 11.98 -23.64
CA ASP A 109 8.53 12.72 -22.37
C ASP A 109 7.33 12.46 -21.46
N ILE A 110 6.15 12.23 -22.02
CA ILE A 110 4.96 11.91 -21.23
C ILE A 110 5.17 10.61 -20.45
N ILE A 111 5.64 9.54 -21.09
CA ILE A 111 5.88 8.24 -20.44
C ILE A 111 6.97 8.40 -19.37
N LYS A 112 8.03 9.15 -19.67
CA LYS A 112 9.09 9.41 -18.69
C LYS A 112 8.55 10.13 -17.46
N LYS A 113 7.79 11.21 -17.65
CA LYS A 113 7.21 12.01 -16.56
C LYS A 113 6.25 11.19 -15.71
N LEU A 114 5.48 10.27 -16.31
CA LEU A 114 4.57 9.37 -15.57
C LEU A 114 5.33 8.48 -14.58
N ILE A 115 6.50 7.97 -14.97
CA ILE A 115 7.34 7.10 -14.14
C ILE A 115 8.15 7.90 -13.12
N CYS A 116 8.59 9.10 -13.49
CA CYS A 116 9.36 9.98 -12.61
C CYS A 116 8.53 10.49 -11.42
N LEU A 117 7.25 10.78 -11.64
CA LEU A 117 6.42 11.47 -10.65
C LEU A 117 6.28 10.70 -9.32
N PRO A 118 6.07 9.36 -9.31
CA PRO A 118 6.11 8.58 -8.07
C PRO A 118 7.40 8.79 -7.26
N MET A 119 8.56 8.74 -7.92
CA MET A 119 9.87 8.92 -7.27
C MET A 119 10.05 10.36 -6.76
N LEU A 120 9.70 11.38 -7.56
CA LEU A 120 9.81 12.78 -7.12
C LEU A 120 9.02 13.07 -5.83
N CYS A 121 7.89 12.39 -5.68
CA CYS A 121 6.87 12.71 -4.70
C CYS A 121 6.86 11.83 -3.45
N HIS A 122 7.72 10.80 -3.36
CA HIS A 122 7.55 9.71 -2.38
C HIS A 122 7.60 10.16 -0.90
N HIS A 123 8.14 11.34 -0.62
CA HIS A 123 8.04 11.98 0.71
C HIS A 123 6.99 13.09 0.84
N SER A 124 6.72 13.84 -0.25
CA SER A 124 5.88 15.05 -0.19
C SER A 124 4.39 14.82 -0.49
N GLY A 125 4.05 13.65 -1.03
CA GLY A 125 2.75 13.43 -1.68
C GLY A 125 2.77 13.84 -3.15
N LEU A 126 1.79 13.33 -3.92
CA LEU A 126 1.70 13.55 -5.36
C LEU A 126 1.48 15.02 -5.70
N LYS A 127 2.34 15.55 -6.56
CA LYS A 127 2.28 16.90 -7.12
C LYS A 127 1.52 16.92 -8.44
N ASN A 128 1.28 18.12 -8.98
CA ASN A 128 0.59 18.26 -10.26
C ASN A 128 1.50 17.82 -11.40
N PHE A 129 0.98 16.97 -12.28
CA PHE A 129 1.70 16.55 -13.48
C PHE A 129 1.95 17.75 -14.40
N GLY A 130 3.14 17.83 -15.01
CA GLY A 130 3.55 18.95 -15.86
C GLY A 130 4.47 19.91 -15.13
N ILE A 131 4.00 21.11 -14.80
CA ILE A 131 4.82 22.24 -14.31
C ILE A 131 5.73 21.84 -13.13
N ASP A 132 5.19 21.20 -12.09
CA ASP A 132 5.96 20.84 -10.90
C ASP A 132 7.08 19.83 -11.20
N VAL A 133 6.81 18.91 -12.15
CA VAL A 133 7.76 17.90 -12.62
C VAL A 133 8.86 18.55 -13.42
N ASP A 134 8.50 19.42 -14.36
CA ASP A 134 9.45 20.09 -15.25
C ASP A 134 10.40 21.00 -14.48
N ILE A 135 9.92 21.70 -13.46
CA ILE A 135 10.76 22.53 -12.59
C ILE A 135 11.79 21.66 -11.84
N GLN A 136 11.38 20.52 -11.30
CA GLN A 136 12.26 19.65 -10.51
C GLN A 136 13.26 18.88 -11.39
N LEU A 137 12.85 18.45 -12.57
CA LEU A 137 13.72 17.74 -13.51
C LEU A 137 14.80 18.65 -14.11
N ASN A 138 14.56 19.96 -14.17
CA ASN A 138 15.50 20.96 -14.69
C ASN A 138 16.26 21.71 -13.58
N GLU A 139 16.23 21.22 -12.34
CA GLU A 139 16.95 21.85 -11.23
C GLU A 139 18.47 21.62 -11.41
N GLU A 140 19.18 22.57 -12.02
CA GLU A 140 20.60 22.46 -12.41
C GLU A 140 21.51 21.93 -11.28
N ARG A 141 21.26 22.37 -10.04
CA ARG A 141 22.00 21.90 -8.86
C ARG A 141 21.82 20.41 -8.61
N GLU A 142 20.63 19.87 -8.84
CA GLU A 142 20.33 18.45 -8.67
C GLU A 142 20.91 17.62 -9.81
N ILE A 143 20.92 18.17 -11.03
CA ILE A 143 21.58 17.55 -12.19
C ILE A 143 23.09 17.44 -11.93
N LEU A 144 23.72 18.53 -11.49
CA LEU A 144 25.13 18.56 -11.15
C LEU A 144 25.42 17.57 -10.01
N ALA A 145 24.67 17.62 -8.92
CA ALA A 145 24.85 16.72 -7.79
C ALA A 145 24.68 15.24 -8.19
N LEU A 146 23.71 14.91 -9.05
CA LEU A 146 23.56 13.55 -9.56
C LEU A 146 24.79 13.13 -10.38
N SER A 147 25.28 14.02 -11.25
CA SER A 147 26.47 13.74 -12.07
C SER A 147 27.72 13.49 -11.22
N GLU A 148 27.88 14.23 -10.12
CA GLU A 148 28.97 14.06 -9.15
C GLU A 148 28.83 12.76 -8.35
N THR A 149 27.61 12.31 -8.08
CA THR A 149 27.38 11.03 -7.36
C THR A 149 27.44 9.80 -8.24
N THR A 150 27.23 9.93 -9.54
CA THR A 150 27.14 8.82 -10.49
C THR A 150 28.33 7.84 -10.38
N PRO A 151 29.60 8.28 -10.20
CA PRO A 151 30.74 7.38 -10.02
C PRO A 151 30.66 6.45 -8.80
N HIS A 152 29.85 6.78 -7.79
CA HIS A 152 29.68 5.99 -6.57
C HIS A 152 28.48 5.04 -6.61
N ILE A 153 27.58 5.20 -7.57
CA ILE A 153 26.40 4.34 -7.71
C ILE A 153 26.80 3.09 -8.49
N PRO A 154 26.53 1.88 -7.97
CA PRO A 154 26.77 0.65 -8.73
C PRO A 154 26.10 0.70 -10.11
N GLN A 155 26.86 0.35 -11.14
CA GLN A 155 26.38 0.42 -12.53
C GLN A 155 25.13 -0.45 -12.74
N GLU A 156 25.02 -1.59 -12.05
CA GLU A 156 23.84 -2.46 -12.12
C GLU A 156 22.57 -1.78 -11.59
N ILE A 157 22.68 -0.92 -10.57
CA ILE A 157 21.57 -0.11 -10.07
C ILE A 157 21.18 0.92 -11.13
N LEU A 158 22.16 1.63 -11.71
CA LEU A 158 21.89 2.62 -12.76
C LEU A 158 21.28 1.98 -14.01
N ASP A 159 21.71 0.77 -14.37
CA ASP A 159 21.20 0.00 -15.50
C ASP A 159 19.78 -0.50 -15.28
N GLY A 160 19.47 -0.93 -14.06
CA GLY A 160 18.17 -1.51 -13.76
C GLY A 160 17.90 -2.73 -14.64
N ILE A 161 16.73 -2.76 -15.25
CA ILE A 161 16.28 -3.86 -16.13
C ILE A 161 15.95 -3.36 -17.54
N ASP A 162 16.04 -4.25 -18.53
CA ASP A 162 15.79 -3.90 -19.94
C ASP A 162 14.32 -3.46 -20.15
N LEU A 163 14.19 -2.23 -20.63
CA LEU A 163 12.94 -1.53 -20.87
C LEU A 163 12.13 -2.09 -22.05
N LYS A 164 12.70 -2.98 -22.86
CA LYS A 164 11.96 -3.66 -23.95
C LYS A 164 10.81 -4.54 -23.44
N GLN A 165 10.77 -4.84 -22.13
CA GLN A 165 9.70 -5.60 -21.49
C GLN A 165 8.46 -4.76 -21.12
N LEU A 166 8.42 -3.47 -21.46
CA LEU A 166 7.28 -2.59 -21.21
C LEU A 166 6.11 -2.91 -22.19
N GLY A 167 5.40 -4.00 -21.90
CA GLY A 167 4.43 -4.61 -22.82
C GLY A 167 2.97 -4.19 -22.65
N LYS A 168 2.63 -3.21 -21.81
CA LYS A 168 1.23 -2.82 -21.58
C LYS A 168 0.98 -1.33 -21.78
N SER A 169 0.04 -1.04 -22.67
CA SER A 169 -0.59 0.28 -22.78
C SER A 169 -1.62 0.43 -21.67
N PHE A 170 -1.48 1.48 -20.85
CA PHE A 170 -2.43 1.82 -19.80
C PHE A 170 -3.40 2.88 -20.31
N LYS A 171 -4.71 2.63 -20.18
CA LYS A 171 -5.74 3.57 -20.64
C LYS A 171 -5.82 4.83 -19.79
N ASP A 172 -5.61 4.70 -18.48
CA ASP A 172 -5.64 5.81 -17.53
C ASP A 172 -4.26 5.99 -16.88
N HIS A 173 -3.55 7.00 -17.35
CA HIS A 173 -2.22 7.35 -16.86
C HIS A 173 -2.26 7.96 -15.45
N SER A 174 -3.33 8.67 -15.08
CA SER A 174 -3.46 9.28 -13.75
C SER A 174 -3.61 8.20 -12.68
N LEU A 175 -4.46 7.21 -12.94
CA LEU A 175 -4.62 6.05 -12.08
C LEU A 175 -3.31 5.25 -11.98
N LEU A 176 -2.62 5.03 -13.11
CA LEU A 176 -1.33 4.33 -13.12
C LEU A 176 -0.30 5.00 -12.20
N ILE A 177 -0.11 6.33 -12.32
CA ILE A 177 0.80 7.07 -11.45
C ILE A 177 0.45 6.83 -9.99
N ARG A 178 -0.84 6.95 -9.62
CA ARG A 178 -1.29 6.78 -8.24
C ARG A 178 -1.07 5.37 -7.72
N MET A 179 -1.28 4.36 -8.56
CA MET A 179 -1.03 2.95 -8.24
C MET A 179 0.48 2.68 -8.03
N LEU A 180 1.33 3.16 -8.95
CA LEU A 180 2.80 3.07 -8.82
C LEU A 180 3.30 3.80 -7.57
N PHE A 181 2.77 4.99 -7.31
CA PHE A 181 3.10 5.77 -6.12
C PHE A 181 2.69 5.09 -4.81
N SER A 182 1.48 4.53 -4.79
CA SER A 182 0.97 3.75 -3.67
C SER A 182 1.87 2.55 -3.35
N ALA A 183 2.22 1.78 -4.38
CA ALA A 183 3.08 0.61 -4.25
C ALA A 183 4.49 0.99 -3.76
N LEU A 184 5.09 2.04 -4.33
CA LEU A 184 6.42 2.51 -3.93
C LEU A 184 6.45 2.95 -2.46
N ILE A 185 5.46 3.73 -2.02
CA ILE A 185 5.36 4.18 -0.63
C ILE A 185 5.20 3.00 0.33
N ASP A 186 4.37 2.01 -0.03
CA ASP A 186 4.18 0.86 0.85
C ASP A 186 5.45 0.02 0.93
N ALA A 187 6.12 -0.23 -0.20
CA ALA A 187 7.38 -0.96 -0.25
C ALA A 187 8.49 -0.30 0.58
N ASP A 188 8.73 1.01 0.39
CA ASP A 188 9.72 1.79 1.16
C ASP A 188 9.44 1.73 2.67
N ARG A 189 8.17 1.89 3.07
CA ARG A 189 7.78 1.81 4.48
C ARG A 189 7.89 0.42 5.07
N LEU A 190 7.53 -0.62 4.32
CA LEU A 190 7.61 -2.01 4.79
C LEU A 190 9.05 -2.47 4.95
N ASP A 191 9.93 -2.07 4.04
CA ASP A 191 11.36 -2.34 4.15
C ASP A 191 11.99 -1.59 5.32
N THR A 192 11.70 -0.28 5.44
CA THR A 192 12.13 0.52 6.59
C THR A 192 11.61 -0.05 7.91
N GLU A 193 10.33 -0.45 7.98
CA GLU A 193 9.74 -1.07 9.17
C GLU A 193 10.42 -2.39 9.52
N ARG A 194 10.66 -3.26 8.52
CA ARG A 194 11.36 -4.54 8.72
C ARG A 194 12.74 -4.35 9.35
N PHE A 195 13.45 -3.29 8.94
CA PHE A 195 14.78 -2.99 9.47
C PHE A 195 14.74 -2.28 10.82
N MET A 196 13.93 -1.22 10.95
CA MET A 196 13.90 -0.34 12.13
C MET A 196 13.18 -0.97 13.32
N ASP A 197 12.13 -1.77 13.06
CA ASP A 197 11.34 -2.45 14.09
C ASP A 197 10.91 -3.85 13.61
N PRO A 198 11.84 -4.84 13.66
CA PRO A 198 11.56 -6.20 13.22
C PRO A 198 10.41 -6.87 13.99
N ALA A 199 10.19 -6.46 15.25
CA ALA A 199 9.12 -6.98 16.08
C ALA A 199 7.75 -6.53 15.56
N LYS A 200 7.59 -5.23 15.29
CA LYS A 200 6.40 -4.65 14.67
C LYS A 200 6.14 -5.23 13.28
N PHE A 201 7.19 -5.39 12.47
CA PHE A 201 7.07 -6.04 11.16
C PHE A 201 6.55 -7.48 11.28
N LYS A 202 7.07 -8.26 12.24
CA LYS A 202 6.59 -9.62 12.50
C LYS A 202 5.16 -9.64 13.03
N GLU A 203 4.78 -8.66 13.87
CA GLU A 203 3.44 -8.51 14.42
C GLU A 203 2.39 -8.31 13.31
N ARG A 204 2.70 -7.47 12.31
CA ARG A 204 1.86 -7.23 11.11
C ARG A 204 1.47 -8.52 10.39
N TYR A 205 2.38 -9.48 10.31
CA TYR A 205 2.18 -10.77 9.63
C TYR A 205 2.00 -11.94 10.59
N SER A 206 1.70 -11.67 11.86
CA SER A 206 1.57 -12.71 12.90
C SER A 206 0.35 -13.61 12.71
N LYS A 207 -0.65 -13.16 11.95
CA LYS A 207 -1.89 -13.89 11.66
C LYS A 207 -2.11 -13.94 10.15
N THR A 208 -2.29 -15.15 9.62
CA THR A 208 -2.72 -15.35 8.24
C THR A 208 -4.22 -15.58 8.22
N ILE A 209 -4.95 -14.64 7.62
CA ILE A 209 -6.38 -14.77 7.38
C ILE A 209 -6.60 -15.22 5.94
N ILE A 210 -7.44 -16.24 5.75
CA ILE A 210 -7.71 -16.85 4.45
C ILE A 210 -9.19 -16.69 4.11
N LEU A 211 -9.52 -16.19 2.92
CA LEU A 211 -10.91 -15.95 2.49
C LEU A 211 -11.79 -17.20 2.59
N GLN A 212 -11.23 -18.37 2.31
CA GLN A 212 -11.91 -19.67 2.42
C GLN A 212 -12.39 -19.93 3.86
N ASP A 213 -11.56 -19.63 4.86
CA ASP A 213 -11.92 -19.83 6.27
C ASP A 213 -13.03 -18.85 6.69
N LEU A 214 -12.97 -17.60 6.21
CA LEU A 214 -14.04 -16.62 6.42
C LEU A 214 -15.35 -17.10 5.81
N ASN A 215 -15.32 -17.61 4.58
CA ASN A 215 -16.51 -18.15 3.92
C ASN A 215 -17.08 -19.36 4.67
N ILE A 216 -16.24 -20.29 5.14
CA ILE A 216 -16.69 -21.46 5.91
C ILE A 216 -17.40 -21.02 7.19
N LYS A 217 -16.83 -20.07 7.94
CA LYS A 217 -17.44 -19.53 9.16
C LYS A 217 -18.79 -18.86 8.87
N LEU A 218 -18.85 -18.02 7.83
CA LEU A 218 -20.08 -17.35 7.43
C LEU A 218 -21.16 -18.33 6.96
N ASP A 219 -20.82 -19.30 6.11
CA ASP A 219 -21.75 -20.32 5.62
C ASP A 219 -22.29 -21.19 6.76
N LYS A 220 -21.44 -21.55 7.74
CA LYS A 220 -21.88 -22.26 8.94
C LYS A 220 -22.88 -21.43 9.75
N HIS A 221 -22.61 -20.15 9.95
CA HIS A 221 -23.51 -19.24 10.65
C HIS A 221 -24.85 -19.09 9.94
N LEU A 222 -24.85 -18.86 8.61
CA LEU A 222 -26.06 -18.73 7.80
C LEU A 222 -26.92 -20.00 7.84
N LYS A 223 -26.30 -21.18 7.73
CA LYS A 223 -27.00 -22.47 7.87
C LYS A 223 -27.64 -22.64 9.25
N ASN A 224 -26.96 -22.22 10.31
CA ASN A 224 -27.49 -22.30 11.66
C ASN A 224 -28.69 -21.37 11.86
N ILE A 225 -28.63 -20.12 11.39
CA ILE A 225 -29.77 -19.20 11.42
C ILE A 225 -30.95 -19.79 10.65
N GLN A 226 -30.72 -20.34 9.45
CA GLN A 226 -31.79 -20.94 8.66
C GLN A 226 -32.44 -22.15 9.34
N LYS A 227 -31.67 -22.96 10.08
CA LYS A 227 -32.20 -24.11 10.83
C LYS A 227 -33.02 -23.71 12.05
N GLN A 228 -32.65 -22.62 12.70
CA GLN A 228 -33.31 -22.12 13.92
C GLN A 228 -34.47 -21.16 13.62
N ALA A 229 -34.58 -20.68 12.39
CA ALA A 229 -35.59 -19.71 12.00
C ALA A 229 -36.98 -20.36 11.87
N ASP A 230 -37.98 -19.71 12.47
CA ASP A 230 -39.37 -20.08 12.26
C ASP A 230 -39.76 -19.96 10.78
N THR A 231 -40.66 -20.85 10.34
CA THR A 231 -41.21 -20.86 8.98
C THR A 231 -42.21 -19.71 8.80
N THR A 232 -41.69 -18.48 8.70
CA THR A 232 -42.46 -17.28 8.39
C THR A 232 -42.32 -16.92 6.90
N LYS A 233 -43.27 -16.13 6.38
CA LYS A 233 -43.18 -15.59 5.00
C LYS A 233 -41.88 -14.80 4.80
N VAL A 234 -41.47 -14.01 5.80
CA VAL A 234 -40.24 -13.20 5.76
C VAL A 234 -38.99 -14.08 5.72
N ASN A 235 -38.90 -15.10 6.57
CA ASN A 235 -37.73 -15.99 6.58
C ASN A 235 -37.62 -16.83 5.30
N SER A 236 -38.76 -17.20 4.70
CA SER A 236 -38.82 -17.86 3.40
C SER A 236 -38.28 -16.96 2.27
N ILE A 237 -38.63 -15.67 2.28
CA ILE A 237 -38.09 -14.69 1.33
C ILE A 237 -36.59 -14.49 1.54
N ARG A 238 -36.12 -14.33 2.80
CA ARG A 238 -34.69 -14.20 3.12
C ARG A 238 -33.88 -15.40 2.62
N LYS A 239 -34.39 -16.62 2.82
CA LYS A 239 -33.78 -17.86 2.32
C LYS A 239 -33.67 -17.84 0.79
N ARG A 240 -34.76 -17.51 0.10
CA ARG A 240 -34.77 -17.42 -1.37
C ARG A 240 -33.78 -16.37 -1.90
N ILE A 241 -33.71 -15.20 -1.26
CA ILE A 241 -32.75 -14.13 -1.62
C ILE A 241 -31.32 -14.64 -1.48
N LEU A 242 -30.98 -15.28 -0.35
CA LEU A 242 -29.64 -15.82 -0.13
C LEU A 242 -29.28 -16.88 -1.18
N GLU A 243 -30.17 -17.82 -1.46
CA GLU A 243 -29.97 -18.88 -2.47
C GLU A 243 -29.77 -18.29 -3.87
N GLU A 244 -30.59 -17.30 -4.25
CA GLU A 244 -30.49 -16.63 -5.55
C GLU A 244 -29.15 -15.89 -5.69
N VAL A 245 -28.72 -15.16 -4.65
CA VAL A 245 -27.44 -14.45 -4.67
C VAL A 245 -26.26 -15.42 -4.72
N GLN A 246 -26.29 -16.51 -3.94
CA GLN A 246 -25.24 -17.52 -3.94
C GLN A 246 -25.11 -18.22 -5.29
N SER A 247 -26.21 -18.40 -6.03
CA SER A 247 -26.20 -18.98 -7.39
C SER A 247 -25.47 -18.11 -8.42
N LYS A 248 -25.32 -16.81 -8.15
CA LYS A 248 -24.70 -15.82 -9.05
C LYS A 248 -23.22 -15.56 -8.75
N THR A 249 -22.60 -16.31 -7.83
CA THR A 249 -21.20 -16.08 -7.42
C THR A 249 -20.18 -16.37 -8.54
N ASN A 250 -20.53 -17.22 -9.51
CA ASN A 250 -19.71 -17.58 -10.67
C ASN A 250 -19.74 -16.55 -11.81
N LEU A 251 -20.48 -15.45 -11.65
CA LEU A 251 -20.43 -14.36 -12.62
C LEU A 251 -19.01 -13.78 -12.72
N LYS A 252 -18.70 -13.12 -13.84
CA LYS A 252 -17.39 -12.46 -14.06
C LYS A 252 -17.25 -11.23 -13.14
N PRO A 253 -16.04 -10.76 -12.81
CA PRO A 253 -15.88 -9.50 -12.11
C PRO A 253 -16.55 -8.34 -12.88
N GLY A 254 -17.33 -7.51 -12.18
CA GLY A 254 -18.13 -6.45 -12.79
C GLY A 254 -18.97 -5.69 -11.77
N PHE A 255 -19.92 -4.89 -12.25
CA PHE A 255 -20.84 -4.13 -11.41
C PHE A 255 -22.15 -4.89 -11.20
N TYR A 256 -22.58 -4.98 -9.95
CA TYR A 256 -23.79 -5.67 -9.54
C TYR A 256 -24.59 -4.83 -8.56
N THR A 257 -25.91 -5.00 -8.58
CA THR A 257 -26.83 -4.34 -7.65
C THR A 257 -27.67 -5.38 -6.93
N LEU A 258 -27.76 -5.27 -5.61
CA LEU A 258 -28.61 -6.11 -4.76
C LEU A 258 -29.77 -5.28 -4.22
N THR A 259 -30.91 -5.34 -4.90
CA THR A 259 -32.14 -4.64 -4.49
C THR A 259 -32.96 -5.54 -3.57
N VAL A 260 -32.83 -5.32 -2.26
CA VAL A 260 -33.53 -6.07 -1.22
C VAL A 260 -34.15 -5.07 -0.24
N PRO A 261 -35.44 -5.22 0.13
CA PRO A 261 -36.08 -4.35 1.11
C PRO A 261 -35.39 -4.44 2.47
N THR A 262 -35.57 -3.40 3.30
CA THR A 262 -35.04 -3.36 4.67
C THR A 262 -35.49 -4.59 5.46
N GLY A 263 -34.59 -5.12 6.29
CA GLY A 263 -34.82 -6.38 6.99
C GLY A 263 -34.74 -7.64 6.11
N GLY A 264 -34.49 -7.54 4.80
CA GLY A 264 -34.35 -8.70 3.90
C GLY A 264 -33.01 -9.43 3.99
N GLY A 265 -32.12 -9.05 4.92
CA GLY A 265 -30.84 -9.72 5.14
C GLY A 265 -29.71 -9.29 4.18
N LYS A 266 -29.75 -8.03 3.71
CA LYS A 266 -28.79 -7.47 2.74
C LYS A 266 -27.33 -7.66 3.19
N THR A 267 -26.99 -7.28 4.41
CA THR A 267 -25.62 -7.26 4.96
C THR A 267 -24.90 -8.62 4.90
N LEU A 268 -25.50 -9.69 5.43
CA LEU A 268 -24.87 -11.01 5.41
C LEU A 268 -24.93 -11.66 4.02
N THR A 269 -25.97 -11.34 3.24
CA THR A 269 -26.12 -11.85 1.88
C THR A 269 -25.08 -11.25 0.94
N SER A 270 -24.83 -9.94 1.02
CA SER A 270 -23.80 -9.25 0.23
C SER A 270 -22.39 -9.73 0.60
N LEU A 271 -22.11 -9.90 1.90
CA LEU A 271 -20.82 -10.48 2.34
C LEU A 271 -20.65 -11.93 1.85
N SER A 272 -21.70 -12.75 1.90
CA SER A 272 -21.67 -14.12 1.39
C SER A 272 -21.39 -14.17 -0.11
N PHE A 273 -22.02 -13.27 -0.88
CA PHE A 273 -21.70 -13.09 -2.29
C PHE A 273 -20.23 -12.72 -2.49
N ALA A 274 -19.76 -11.68 -1.80
CA ALA A 274 -18.42 -11.15 -2.01
C ALA A 274 -17.33 -12.17 -1.67
N LEU A 275 -17.42 -12.87 -0.54
CA LEU A 275 -16.44 -13.90 -0.18
C LEU A 275 -16.40 -15.03 -1.23
N LYS A 276 -17.56 -15.53 -1.65
CA LYS A 276 -17.63 -16.60 -2.67
C LYS A 276 -17.15 -16.12 -4.04
N HIS A 277 -17.55 -14.91 -4.44
CA HIS A 277 -17.13 -14.31 -5.69
C HIS A 277 -15.62 -14.08 -5.71
N CYS A 278 -15.02 -13.65 -4.60
CA CYS A 278 -13.57 -13.54 -4.48
C CYS A 278 -12.89 -14.89 -4.65
N ILE A 279 -13.37 -15.94 -3.97
CA ILE A 279 -12.79 -17.28 -4.05
C ILE A 279 -12.88 -17.82 -5.48
N THR A 280 -14.06 -17.74 -6.12
CA THR A 280 -14.27 -18.23 -7.49
C THR A 280 -13.41 -17.49 -8.50
N ASN A 281 -13.29 -16.18 -8.38
CA ASN A 281 -12.56 -15.34 -9.34
C ASN A 281 -11.09 -15.08 -8.94
N LYS A 282 -10.57 -15.76 -7.90
CA LYS A 282 -9.20 -15.61 -7.38
C LYS A 282 -8.84 -14.15 -7.05
N MET A 283 -9.77 -13.49 -6.38
CA MET A 283 -9.62 -12.12 -5.89
C MET A 283 -9.01 -12.11 -4.49
N ASP A 284 -8.39 -11.00 -4.13
CA ASP A 284 -7.54 -10.92 -2.94
C ASP A 284 -8.35 -10.65 -1.66
N ARG A 285 -9.39 -9.80 -1.74
CA ARG A 285 -10.07 -9.26 -0.55
C ARG A 285 -11.46 -8.70 -0.82
N VAL A 286 -12.20 -8.47 0.26
CA VAL A 286 -13.48 -7.77 0.31
C VAL A 286 -13.32 -6.45 1.07
N ILE A 287 -13.80 -5.35 0.49
CA ILE A 287 -13.86 -4.04 1.13
C ILE A 287 -15.33 -3.64 1.26
N TYR A 288 -15.81 -3.57 2.49
CA TYR A 288 -17.18 -3.22 2.84
C TYR A 288 -17.25 -1.74 3.24
N GLY A 289 -17.77 -0.91 2.34
CA GLY A 289 -17.98 0.53 2.54
C GLY A 289 -19.37 0.81 3.09
N VAL A 290 -19.45 1.48 4.25
CA VAL A 290 -20.71 1.95 4.84
C VAL A 290 -20.82 3.49 4.79
N PRO A 291 -22.04 4.05 4.68
CA PRO A 291 -22.23 5.50 4.55
C PRO A 291 -22.12 6.26 5.88
N TYR A 292 -22.52 5.65 7.01
CA TYR A 292 -22.62 6.32 8.32
C TYR A 292 -21.77 5.63 9.38
N LEU A 293 -21.18 6.43 10.27
CA LEU A 293 -20.37 5.94 11.39
C LEU A 293 -21.19 5.08 12.38
N SER A 294 -22.42 5.46 12.69
CA SER A 294 -23.26 4.67 13.62
C SER A 294 -23.57 3.25 13.12
N ILE A 295 -23.50 3.03 11.80
CA ILE A 295 -23.75 1.73 11.18
C ILE A 295 -22.47 0.89 11.09
N ILE A 296 -21.29 1.53 11.08
CA ILE A 296 -20.03 0.79 10.94
C ILE A 296 -19.77 -0.10 12.14
N GLU A 297 -19.86 0.44 13.35
CA GLU A 297 -19.59 -0.30 14.60
C GLU A 297 -20.51 -1.52 14.70
N GLN A 298 -21.82 -1.33 14.43
CA GLN A 298 -22.79 -2.42 14.41
C GLN A 298 -22.45 -3.48 13.34
N THR A 299 -22.06 -3.07 12.14
CA THR A 299 -21.71 -3.98 11.05
C THR A 299 -20.44 -4.76 11.37
N THR A 300 -19.41 -4.08 11.87
CA THR A 300 -18.15 -4.70 12.26
C THR A 300 -18.38 -5.70 13.40
N ASP A 301 -19.15 -5.35 14.44
CA ASP A 301 -19.46 -6.25 15.56
C ASP A 301 -20.16 -7.53 15.09
N VAL A 302 -21.11 -7.39 14.15
CA VAL A 302 -21.76 -8.56 13.54
C VAL A 302 -20.74 -9.43 12.81
N PHE A 303 -19.84 -8.85 12.02
CA PHE A 303 -18.82 -9.62 11.31
C PHE A 303 -17.80 -10.25 12.26
N LYS A 304 -17.29 -9.53 13.25
CA LYS A 304 -16.36 -10.02 14.28
C LYS A 304 -16.95 -11.17 15.07
N LYS A 305 -18.23 -11.09 15.47
CA LYS A 305 -18.94 -12.17 16.16
C LYS A 305 -19.04 -13.46 15.33
N ILE A 306 -19.14 -13.34 14.00
CA ILE A 306 -19.30 -14.48 13.09
C ILE A 306 -17.94 -15.05 12.67
N LEU A 307 -16.99 -14.17 12.35
CA LEU A 307 -15.74 -14.51 11.67
C LEU A 307 -14.55 -14.59 12.64
N GLY A 308 -14.65 -13.95 13.81
CA GLY A 308 -13.58 -13.74 14.78
C GLY A 308 -13.04 -12.31 14.75
N GLU A 309 -12.58 -11.83 15.90
CA GLU A 309 -12.07 -10.45 16.08
C GLU A 309 -10.99 -10.07 15.08
N ASP A 310 -9.97 -10.93 14.92
CA ASP A 310 -8.83 -10.68 14.04
C ASP A 310 -9.15 -10.82 12.54
N SER A 311 -10.36 -11.28 12.20
CA SER A 311 -10.76 -11.54 10.81
C SER A 311 -11.38 -10.33 10.13
N VAL A 312 -11.56 -9.21 10.84
CA VAL A 312 -12.20 -8.01 10.34
C VAL A 312 -11.33 -6.80 10.64
N LEU A 313 -10.80 -6.15 9.60
CA LEU A 313 -10.08 -4.89 9.75
C LEU A 313 -11.09 -3.74 9.72
N GLU A 314 -11.32 -3.10 10.86
CA GLU A 314 -12.18 -1.92 10.97
C GLU A 314 -11.38 -0.64 10.81
N HIS A 315 -11.82 0.28 9.96
CA HIS A 315 -11.06 1.51 9.70
C HIS A 315 -11.96 2.69 9.33
N HIS A 316 -12.03 3.66 10.25
CA HIS A 316 -12.74 4.92 10.08
C HIS A 316 -12.22 5.99 11.05
N SER A 317 -12.57 7.26 10.80
CA SER A 317 -12.11 8.41 11.58
C SER A 317 -12.41 8.33 13.09
N GLY A 318 -13.48 7.62 13.48
CA GLY A 318 -13.85 7.42 14.89
C GLY A 318 -12.84 6.55 15.66
N ILE A 319 -12.28 5.54 15.01
CA ILE A 319 -11.22 4.68 15.57
C ILE A 319 -9.88 5.43 15.62
N ASP A 320 -9.58 6.26 14.61
CA ASP A 320 -8.35 7.05 14.60
C ASP A 320 -8.25 8.03 15.80
N ILE A 321 -9.39 8.39 16.40
CA ILE A 321 -9.49 9.29 17.55
C ILE A 321 -9.33 8.53 18.89
N SER A 322 -9.77 7.28 18.99
CA SER A 322 -9.76 6.46 20.21
C SER A 322 -8.40 5.76 20.44
N LYS A 323 -7.31 6.53 20.31
CA LYS A 323 -5.89 6.10 20.31
C LYS A 323 -5.42 5.34 21.56
N GLU A 324 -6.22 5.22 22.60
CA GLU A 324 -5.82 4.61 23.87
C GLU A 324 -6.30 3.16 24.09
N LYS A 325 -7.22 2.62 23.27
CA LYS A 325 -7.84 1.30 23.53
C LYS A 325 -7.71 0.25 22.43
N GLU A 326 -7.04 0.56 21.33
CA GLU A 326 -7.01 -0.33 20.16
C GLU A 326 -5.76 -1.23 20.14
N ASN A 327 -5.94 -2.45 19.63
CA ASN A 327 -4.88 -3.41 19.36
C ASN A 327 -3.82 -2.80 18.41
N SER A 328 -2.54 -2.85 18.80
CA SER A 328 -1.40 -2.34 18.01
C SER A 328 -1.45 -2.82 16.56
N ILE A 329 -1.82 -4.07 16.34
CA ILE A 329 -1.90 -4.74 15.03
C ILE A 329 -2.89 -4.08 14.09
N ASN A 330 -4.09 -3.73 14.56
CA ASN A 330 -5.13 -3.15 13.68
C ASN A 330 -4.63 -1.85 13.07
N ARG A 331 -3.97 -1.01 13.87
CA ARG A 331 -3.36 0.24 13.40
C ARG A 331 -2.31 0.02 12.34
N LEU A 332 -1.52 -1.05 12.44
CA LEU A 332 -0.55 -1.39 11.40
C LEU A 332 -1.27 -1.72 10.10
N LEU A 333 -2.27 -2.58 10.17
CA LEU A 333 -3.01 -3.08 9.01
C LEU A 333 -3.84 -1.99 8.33
N THR A 334 -4.32 -0.98 9.07
CA THR A 334 -5.01 0.17 8.46
C THR A 334 -4.10 1.02 7.59
N GLU A 335 -2.77 0.98 7.76
CA GLU A 335 -1.85 1.81 6.99
C GLU A 335 -1.82 1.45 5.49
N ASN A 336 -1.99 0.16 5.14
CA ASN A 336 -1.84 -0.31 3.77
C ASN A 336 -2.97 -1.21 3.24
N TRP A 337 -3.95 -1.58 4.08
CA TRP A 337 -5.09 -2.40 3.65
C TRP A 337 -4.71 -3.79 3.10
N ASP A 338 -3.60 -4.35 3.56
CA ASP A 338 -3.22 -5.74 3.27
C ASP A 338 -3.97 -6.70 4.20
N HIS A 339 -5.30 -6.74 4.09
CA HIS A 339 -6.18 -7.59 4.90
C HIS A 339 -7.35 -8.15 4.07
N PRO A 340 -7.76 -9.42 4.23
CA PRO A 340 -8.78 -10.05 3.36
C PRO A 340 -10.20 -9.50 3.49
N LEU A 341 -10.56 -8.94 4.65
CA LEU A 341 -11.85 -8.32 4.90
C LEU A 341 -11.68 -6.99 5.62
N ILE A 342 -12.06 -5.90 4.97
CA ILE A 342 -11.93 -4.53 5.47
C ILE A 342 -13.32 -3.93 5.57
N VAL A 343 -13.66 -3.36 6.72
CA VAL A 343 -14.89 -2.60 6.95
C VAL A 343 -14.50 -1.15 7.16
N THR A 344 -15.00 -0.27 6.30
CA THR A 344 -14.58 1.13 6.23
C THR A 344 -15.78 2.02 5.90
N THR A 345 -15.64 3.32 6.09
CA THR A 345 -16.64 4.26 5.56
C THR A 345 -16.43 4.52 4.08
N ASN A 346 -17.49 4.93 3.38
CA ASN A 346 -17.42 5.43 2.00
C ASN A 346 -16.42 6.59 1.87
N VAL A 347 -16.41 7.51 2.85
CA VAL A 347 -15.45 8.62 2.91
C VAL A 347 -14.02 8.09 2.90
N GLN A 348 -13.69 7.18 3.82
CA GLN A 348 -12.33 6.64 3.94
C GLN A 348 -11.92 5.82 2.71
N LEU A 349 -12.86 5.12 2.07
CA LEU A 349 -12.64 4.43 0.80
C LEU A 349 -12.29 5.42 -0.32
N PHE A 350 -13.12 6.44 -0.56
CA PHE A 350 -12.87 7.42 -1.62
C PHE A 350 -11.63 8.27 -1.34
N GLU A 351 -11.36 8.61 -0.09
CA GLU A 351 -10.11 9.30 0.27
C GLU A 351 -8.86 8.48 -0.08
N SER A 352 -8.92 7.15 0.06
CA SER A 352 -7.82 6.25 -0.32
C SER A 352 -7.60 6.22 -1.84
N LEU A 353 -8.65 6.45 -2.64
CA LEU A 353 -8.58 6.54 -4.10
C LEU A 353 -8.06 7.90 -4.59
N PHE A 354 -8.50 9.00 -3.97
CA PHE A 354 -8.31 10.35 -4.53
C PHE A 354 -7.25 11.20 -3.84
N SER A 355 -6.82 10.87 -2.62
CA SER A 355 -5.83 11.69 -1.91
C SER A 355 -4.46 11.68 -2.59
N SER A 356 -3.76 12.81 -2.53
CA SER A 356 -2.34 12.93 -2.89
C SER A 356 -1.40 12.69 -1.71
N LYS A 357 -1.92 12.56 -0.47
CA LYS A 357 -1.11 12.36 0.73
C LYS A 357 -0.56 10.94 0.79
N THR A 358 0.72 10.80 1.12
CA THR A 358 1.44 9.52 1.17
C THR A 358 0.75 8.49 2.07
N THR A 359 0.22 8.91 3.23
CA THR A 359 -0.47 8.02 4.17
C THR A 359 -1.81 7.50 3.68
N LYS A 360 -2.58 8.30 2.94
CA LYS A 360 -3.90 7.90 2.44
C LYS A 360 -3.78 7.05 1.18
N VAL A 361 -2.89 7.44 0.27
CA VAL A 361 -2.69 6.73 -1.01
C VAL A 361 -1.98 5.39 -0.83
N ARG A 362 -1.25 5.15 0.27
CA ARG A 362 -0.54 3.89 0.56
C ARG A 362 -1.42 2.63 0.40
N LYS A 363 -2.72 2.75 0.66
CA LYS A 363 -3.72 1.67 0.56
C LYS A 363 -4.12 1.31 -0.87
N LEU A 364 -3.99 2.25 -1.80
CA LEU A 364 -4.60 2.20 -3.12
C LEU A 364 -4.21 0.96 -3.94
N HIS A 365 -2.93 0.61 -3.96
CA HIS A 365 -2.48 -0.57 -4.71
C HIS A 365 -3.09 -1.88 -4.18
N ASN A 366 -3.42 -1.95 -2.88
CA ASN A 366 -4.16 -3.06 -2.28
C ASN A 366 -5.67 -2.97 -2.47
N ILE A 367 -6.22 -1.98 -3.19
CA ILE A 367 -7.64 -2.01 -3.58
C ILE A 367 -7.82 -2.86 -4.85
N ILE A 368 -6.79 -3.05 -5.66
CA ILE A 368 -6.89 -3.85 -6.88
C ILE A 368 -7.28 -5.30 -6.59
N ASN A 369 -8.01 -5.91 -7.53
CA ASN A 369 -8.44 -7.30 -7.41
C ASN A 369 -9.27 -7.56 -6.14
N SER A 370 -10.10 -6.60 -5.74
CA SER A 370 -10.98 -6.69 -4.56
C SER A 370 -12.45 -6.63 -4.97
N VAL A 371 -13.33 -7.24 -4.18
CA VAL A 371 -14.77 -6.95 -4.24
C VAL A 371 -15.06 -5.79 -3.32
N ILE A 372 -15.61 -4.70 -3.85
CA ILE A 372 -16.07 -3.56 -3.08
C ILE A 372 -17.58 -3.65 -2.93
N ILE A 373 -18.06 -3.69 -1.69
CA ILE A 373 -19.48 -3.55 -1.37
C ILE A 373 -19.69 -2.10 -0.93
N LEU A 374 -20.58 -1.39 -1.62
CA LEU A 374 -21.09 -0.10 -1.14
C LEU A 374 -22.48 -0.36 -0.54
N ASP A 375 -22.57 -0.35 0.78
CA ASP A 375 -23.83 -0.55 1.46
C ASP A 375 -24.69 0.73 1.43
N GLU A 376 -26.00 0.54 1.30
CA GLU A 376 -26.99 1.61 1.13
C GLU A 376 -26.64 2.67 0.06
N ALA A 377 -26.20 2.18 -1.11
CA ALA A 377 -25.87 2.98 -2.30
C ALA A 377 -27.02 3.12 -3.30
#